data_AF-A0A7S1XZG6-F1
#
_entry.id   AF-A0A7S1XZG6-F1
#
_cell.length_a   1.000
_cell.length_b   1.000
_cell.length_c   1.000
_cell.angle_alpha   90.00
_cell.angle_beta   90.00
_cell.angle_gamma   90.00
#
_symmetry.space_group_name_H-M   'P 1'
#
loop_
_entity.id
_entity.type
_entity.pdbx_description
1 polymer ?
#
loop_
_entity_poly.entity_id
_entity_poly.type
_entity_poly.pdbx_seq_one_letter_code
_entity_poly.pdbx_strand_id
1 'polypeptide(L)'
;GRVAMAAIVGYLVPEVFKFPGYLSTSADVKFEDVPNGLNALAVVPGFGWAQIVCVIGWLEIGPFLFSKSDVAGDFGWPYFGRQIQDPEEKAFKLNIELNNGRAAMFGIMGLL
;
A
#
# COMPACT_ATOMS: atom_id res chain seq x y z
N GLY A 1 6.71 -7.46 -1.92
CA GLY A 1 7.54 -6.44 -1.25
C GLY A 1 6.73 -5.19 -1.00
N ARG A 2 6.37 -4.47 -2.06
CA ARG A 2 5.59 -3.21 -2.01
C ARG A 2 4.30 -3.30 -1.18
N VAL A 3 3.48 -4.33 -1.38
CA VAL A 3 2.25 -4.55 -0.59
C VAL A 3 2.57 -4.72 0.90
N ALA A 4 3.59 -5.50 1.24
CA ALA A 4 4.02 -5.70 2.64
C ALA A 4 4.58 -4.42 3.27
N MET A 5 5.32 -3.61 2.50
CA MET A 5 5.80 -2.30 2.95
C MET A 5 4.63 -1.36 3.28
N ALA A 6 3.63 -1.30 2.41
CA ALA A 6 2.41 -0.52 2.65
C ALA A 6 1.61 -1.08 3.84
N ALA A 7 1.53 -2.40 4.00
CA ALA A 7 0.82 -3.05 5.10
C ALA A 7 1.45 -2.75 6.47
N ILE A 8 2.79 -2.77 6.59
CA ILE A 8 3.46 -2.41 7.86
C ILE A 8 3.14 -0.96 8.24
N VAL A 9 3.28 -0.02 7.30
CA VAL A 9 2.97 1.39 7.57
C VAL A 9 1.49 1.54 7.90
N GLY A 10 0.62 0.85 7.17
CA GLY A 10 -0.83 0.82 7.43
C GLY A 10 -1.22 0.18 8.76
N TYR A 11 -0.39 -0.68 9.35
CA TYR A 11 -0.61 -1.25 10.68
C TYR A 11 -0.16 -0.27 11.78
N LEU A 12 0.98 0.40 11.60
CA LEU A 12 1.57 1.30 12.58
C LEU A 12 0.90 2.68 12.64
N VAL A 13 0.54 3.27 11.49
CA VAL A 13 -0.01 4.63 11.43
C VAL A 13 -1.31 4.78 12.25
N PRO A 14 -2.28 3.84 12.19
CA PRO A 14 -3.49 3.91 13.01
C PRO A 14 -3.25 3.82 14.53
N GLU A 15 -2.09 3.32 14.98
CA GLU A 15 -1.72 3.34 16.41
C GLU A 15 -1.35 4.74 16.88
N VAL A 16 -0.76 5.56 15.99
CA VAL A 16 -0.26 6.89 16.32
C VAL A 16 -1.26 7.98 15.96
N PHE A 17 -2.01 7.81 14.87
CA PHE A 17 -2.92 8.81 14.36
C PHE A 17 -4.13 8.20 13.66
N LYS A 18 -5.33 8.67 14.04
CA LYS A 18 -6.58 8.36 13.35
C LYS A 18 -7.16 9.65 12.77
N PHE A 19 -7.73 9.57 11.57
CA PHE A 19 -8.37 10.71 10.94
C PHE A 19 -9.63 11.13 11.71
N PRO A 20 -9.84 12.43 11.96
CA PRO A 20 -11.09 12.89 12.55
C PRO A 20 -12.22 12.78 11.52
N GLY A 21 -13.33 12.13 11.87
CA GLY A 21 -14.54 12.06 11.05
C GLY A 21 -15.20 10.68 10.98
N TYR A 22 -16.13 10.56 10.03
CA TYR A 22 -16.91 9.35 9.79
C TYR A 22 -16.35 8.53 8.63
N LEU A 23 -16.12 7.24 8.88
CA LEU A 23 -15.75 6.27 7.85
C LEU A 23 -16.96 5.91 6.97
N SER A 24 -18.16 5.87 7.55
CA SER A 24 -19.40 5.77 6.79
C SER A 24 -20.52 6.50 7.53
N THR A 25 -21.08 7.52 6.89
CA THR A 25 -22.24 8.27 7.41
C THR A 25 -23.51 7.44 7.42
N SER A 26 -23.62 6.42 6.57
CA SER A 26 -24.79 5.54 6.52
C SER A 26 -24.75 4.41 7.55
N ALA A 27 -23.57 4.04 8.04
CA ALA A 27 -23.38 3.03 9.08
C ALA A 27 -23.00 3.63 10.45
N ASP A 28 -22.93 4.97 10.53
CA ASP A 28 -22.55 5.76 11.71
C ASP A 28 -21.23 5.31 12.38
N VAL A 29 -20.27 4.87 11.56
CA VAL A 29 -18.95 4.40 12.02
C VAL A 29 -17.95 5.54 11.93
N LYS A 30 -17.33 5.93 13.05
CA LYS A 30 -16.21 6.89 13.07
C LYS A 30 -14.88 6.19 12.83
N PHE A 31 -13.91 6.93 12.29
CA PHE A 31 -12.55 6.43 12.15
C PHE A 31 -11.88 6.13 13.51
N GLU A 32 -12.29 6.82 14.58
CA GLU A 32 -11.81 6.57 15.95
C GLU A 32 -12.21 5.18 16.47
N ASP A 33 -13.42 4.74 16.11
CA ASP A 33 -14.03 3.48 16.57
C ASP A 33 -13.49 2.25 15.84
N VAL A 34 -12.67 2.45 14.80
CA VAL A 34 -12.02 1.34 14.08
C VAL A 34 -10.90 0.77 14.96
N PRO A 35 -10.97 -0.50 15.38
CA PRO A 35 -9.91 -1.13 16.16
C PRO A 35 -8.66 -1.30 15.28
N ASN A 36 -7.48 -1.30 15.91
CA ASN A 36 -6.23 -1.47 15.18
C ASN A 36 -6.00 -2.93 14.77
N GLY A 37 -5.14 -3.14 13.78
CA GLY A 37 -4.75 -4.46 13.30
C GLY A 37 -5.87 -5.22 12.59
N LEU A 38 -5.87 -6.55 12.71
CA LEU A 38 -6.77 -7.44 11.96
C LEU A 38 -8.26 -7.22 12.24
N ASN A 39 -8.60 -6.71 13.41
CA ASN A 39 -9.99 -6.43 13.79
C ASN A 39 -10.57 -5.25 13.01
N ALA A 40 -9.74 -4.39 12.40
CA ALA A 40 -10.20 -3.31 11.52
C ALA A 40 -10.97 -3.84 10.31
N LEU A 41 -10.59 -5.03 9.81
CA LEU A 41 -11.14 -5.60 8.58
C LEU A 41 -12.65 -5.87 8.68
N ALA A 42 -13.13 -6.24 9.86
CA ALA A 42 -14.54 -6.56 10.12
C ALA A 42 -15.43 -5.31 10.32
N VAL A 43 -14.84 -4.16 10.64
CA VAL A 43 -15.56 -2.91 10.90
C VAL A 43 -15.78 -2.09 9.62
N VAL A 44 -14.94 -2.28 8.61
CA VAL A 44 -15.07 -1.58 7.33
C VAL A 44 -16.30 -2.08 6.55
N PRO A 45 -17.23 -1.21 6.13
CA PRO A 45 -18.42 -1.60 5.38
C PRO A 45 -18.11 -2.29 4.06
N GLY A 46 -18.92 -3.27 3.67
CA GLY A 46 -18.72 -4.06 2.45
C GLY A 46 -18.69 -3.24 1.15
N PHE A 47 -19.43 -2.12 1.08
CA PHE A 47 -19.35 -1.21 -0.06
C PHE A 47 -17.99 -0.49 -0.16
N GLY A 48 -17.34 -0.20 0.96
CA GLY A 48 -15.98 0.37 0.97
C GLY A 48 -14.97 -0.63 0.42
N TRP A 49 -15.09 -1.90 0.80
CA TRP A 49 -14.26 -2.98 0.24
C TRP A 49 -14.46 -3.13 -1.27
N ALA A 50 -15.70 -3.10 -1.75
CA ALA A 50 -15.99 -3.17 -3.18
C ALA A 50 -15.30 -2.04 -3.96
N GLN A 51 -15.33 -0.80 -3.45
CA GLN A 51 -14.64 0.33 -4.07
C GLN A 51 -13.11 0.11 -4.12
N ILE A 52 -12.50 -0.35 -3.02
CA ILE A 52 -11.06 -0.62 -2.96
C ILE A 52 -10.67 -1.69 -3.99
N VAL A 53 -11.38 -2.82 -4.02
CA VAL A 53 -11.10 -3.92 -4.95
C VAL A 53 -11.28 -3.47 -6.41
N CYS A 54 -12.33 -2.71 -6.71
CA CYS A 54 -12.56 -2.19 -8.05
C CYS A 54 -11.45 -1.23 -8.51
N VAL A 55 -10.97 -0.34 -7.63
CA VAL A 55 -9.89 0.59 -7.96
C VAL A 55 -8.56 -0.14 -8.15
N ILE A 56 -8.25 -1.09 -7.26
CA ILE A 56 -7.04 -1.92 -7.39
C ILE A 56 -7.08 -2.71 -8.70
N GLY A 57 -8.21 -3.38 -9.00
CA GLY A 57 -8.39 -4.14 -10.23
C GLY A 57 -8.27 -3.27 -11.48
N TRP A 58 -8.86 -2.07 -11.47
CA TRP A 58 -8.72 -1.11 -12.57
C TRP A 58 -7.27 -0.67 -12.78
N LEU A 59 -6.55 -0.38 -11.69
CA LEU A 59 -5.15 0.05 -11.76
C LEU A 59 -4.22 -1.07 -12.24
N GLU A 60 -4.42 -2.31 -11.76
CA GLU A 60 -3.63 -3.47 -12.16
C GLU A 60 -3.87 -3.88 -13.62
N ILE A 61 -5.11 -3.84 -14.09
CA ILE A 61 -5.47 -4.25 -15.45
C ILE A 61 -5.19 -3.13 -16.48
N GLY A 62 -5.36 -1.87 -16.08
CA GLY A 62 -5.16 -0.73 -16.96
C GLY A 62 -3.70 -0.24 -16.95
N PRO A 63 -3.41 0.88 -16.27
CA PRO A 63 -2.15 1.59 -16.42
C PRO A 63 -0.91 0.74 -16.09
N PHE A 64 -0.97 -0.13 -15.08
CA PHE A 64 0.19 -0.96 -14.71
C PHE A 64 0.47 -2.10 -15.69
N LEU A 65 -0.54 -2.57 -16.43
CA LEU A 65 -0.33 -3.56 -17.48
C LEU A 65 0.26 -2.89 -18.74
N PHE A 66 -0.25 -1.71 -19.11
CA PHE A 66 0.21 -0.97 -20.28
C PHE A 66 1.59 -0.34 -20.12
N SER A 67 2.00 0.01 -18.90
CA SER A 67 3.29 0.65 -18.62
C SER A 67 4.38 -0.33 -18.19
N LYS A 68 4.09 -1.64 -18.25
CA LYS A 68 5.05 -2.69 -17.89
C LYS A 68 6.18 -2.73 -18.91
N SER A 69 7.38 -2.35 -18.49
CA SER A 69 8.59 -2.54 -19.29
C SER A 69 9.13 -3.98 -19.17
N ASP A 70 10.11 -4.35 -20.01
CA ASP A 70 10.77 -5.67 -19.95
C ASP A 70 11.46 -5.96 -18.60
N VAL A 71 11.69 -4.94 -17.78
CA VAL A 71 12.25 -5.09 -16.44
C VAL A 71 11.13 -5.30 -15.43
N ALA A 72 11.17 -6.41 -14.71
CA ALA A 72 10.17 -6.76 -13.71
C ALA A 72 10.03 -5.67 -12.63
N GLY A 73 8.82 -5.11 -12.50
CA GLY A 73 8.48 -4.09 -11.49
C GLY A 73 8.79 -2.64 -11.89
N ASP A 74 9.29 -2.42 -13.11
CA ASP A 74 9.45 -1.10 -13.71
C ASP A 74 8.22 -0.76 -14.55
N PHE A 75 7.36 0.07 -13.95
CA PHE A 75 6.12 0.58 -14.55
C PHE A 75 6.32 1.91 -15.28
N GLY A 76 7.57 2.36 -15.47
CA GLY A 76 7.87 3.65 -16.11
C GLY A 76 7.63 4.88 -15.22
N TRP A 77 7.34 4.67 -13.94
CA TRP A 77 7.04 5.76 -13.01
C TRP A 77 8.33 6.39 -12.45
N PRO A 78 8.44 7.73 -12.43
CA PRO A 78 9.63 8.41 -11.94
C PRO A 78 9.75 8.30 -10.42
N TYR A 79 10.98 8.17 -9.91
CA TYR A 79 11.25 8.22 -8.48
C TYR A 79 11.15 9.68 -8.00
N PHE A 80 10.07 10.01 -7.28
CA PHE A 80 9.75 11.38 -6.84
C PHE A 80 9.83 12.42 -7.99
N GLY A 81 9.27 12.09 -9.16
CA GLY A 81 9.27 12.97 -10.33
C GLY A 81 10.58 13.02 -11.11
N ARG A 82 11.64 12.31 -10.67
CA ARG A 82 12.91 12.19 -11.39
C ARG A 82 13.18 10.76 -11.84
N GLN A 83 13.41 10.56 -13.12
CA GLN A 83 13.96 9.31 -13.62
C GLN A 83 15.46 9.28 -13.32
N ILE A 84 15.91 8.23 -12.65
CA ILE A 84 17.32 8.02 -12.34
C ILE A 84 17.99 7.49 -13.61
N GLN A 85 18.84 8.32 -14.21
CA GLN A 85 19.52 8.00 -15.46
C GLN A 85 20.83 7.22 -15.22
N ASP A 86 21.44 7.39 -14.04
CA ASP A 86 22.66 6.70 -13.65
C ASP A 86 22.36 5.21 -13.31
N PRO A 87 22.96 4.25 -14.03
CA PRO A 87 22.77 2.82 -13.78
C PRO A 87 23.20 2.37 -12.38
N GLU A 88 24.26 2.93 -11.82
CA GLU A 88 24.77 2.53 -10.50
C GLU A 88 23.82 2.99 -9.39
N GLU A 89 23.35 4.24 -9.51
CA GLU A 89 22.41 4.82 -8.55
C GLU A 89 21.03 4.12 -8.63
N LYS A 90 20.60 3.73 -9.83
CA LYS A 90 19.38 2.93 -10.04
C LYS A 90 19.49 1.55 -9.38
N ALA A 91 20.61 0.85 -9.59
CA ALA A 91 20.83 -0.47 -8.99
C ALA A 91 20.88 -0.41 -7.46
N PHE A 92 21.54 0.61 -6.90
CA PHE A 92 21.59 0.82 -5.45
C PHE A 92 20.20 1.03 -4.84
N LYS A 93 19.39 1.93 -5.40
CA LYS A 93 18.05 2.20 -4.86
C LYS A 93 17.08 1.03 -5.05
N LEU A 94 17.22 0.27 -6.14
CA LEU A 94 16.44 -0.95 -6.35
C LEU A 94 16.78 -2.02 -5.30
N ASN A 95 18.06 -2.17 -4.95
CA ASN A 95 18.48 -3.07 -3.87
C ASN A 95 17.93 -2.66 -2.50
N ILE A 96 17.88 -1.35 -2.21
CA ILE A 96 17.23 -0.84 -1.00
C ILE A 96 15.75 -1.21 -0.98
N GLU A 97 15.04 -0.97 -2.09
CA GLU A 97 13.62 -1.30 -2.20
C GLU A 97 13.37 -2.79 -1.98
N LEU A 98 14.20 -3.65 -2.57
CA LEU A 98 14.09 -5.09 -2.44
C LEU A 98 14.35 -5.57 -1.00
N ASN A 99 15.40 -5.05 -0.36
CA ASN A 99 15.74 -5.43 1.02
C ASN A 99 14.70 -4.91 2.02
N ASN A 100 14.21 -3.69 1.85
CA ASN A 100 13.08 -3.18 2.64
C ASN A 100 11.82 -4.00 2.41
N GLY A 101 11.57 -4.40 1.17
CA GLY A 101 10.46 -5.28 0.81
C GLY A 101 10.55 -6.66 1.49
N ARG A 102 11.76 -7.22 1.61
CA ARG A 102 12.00 -8.49 2.32
C ARG A 102 11.83 -8.35 3.82
N ALA A 103 12.43 -7.31 4.42
CA ALA A 103 12.26 -7.01 5.84
C ALA A 103 10.78 -6.80 6.17
N ALA A 104 10.04 -6.10 5.30
CA ALA A 104 8.62 -5.85 5.51
C ALA A 104 7.74 -7.11 5.42
N MET A 105 8.13 -8.11 4.64
CA MET A 105 7.42 -9.41 4.63
C MET A 105 7.54 -10.12 5.98
N PHE A 106 8.74 -10.13 6.58
CA PHE A 106 8.92 -10.72 7.91
C PHE A 106 8.26 -9.87 9.00
N GLY A 107 8.32 -8.54 8.90
CA GLY A 107 7.72 -7.63 9.86
C GLY A 107 6.19 -7.76 9.92
N ILE A 108 5.50 -7.81 8.77
CA ILE A 108 4.04 -7.96 8.77
C ILE A 108 3.61 -9.34 9.29
N MET A 109 4.36 -10.40 8.98
CA MET A 109 4.07 -11.73 9.54
C MET A 109 4.19 -11.78 11.06
N GLY A 110 5.03 -10.95 11.67
CA GLY A 110 5.13 -10.84 13.13
C GLY A 110 4.06 -9.96 13.78
N LEU A 111 3.34 -9.13 13.00
CA LEU A 111 2.30 -8.22 13.48
C LEU A 111 0.88 -8.77 13.26
N LEU A 112 0.74 -9.75 12.38
CA LEU A 112 -0.47 -10.54 12.15
C LEU A 112 -0.69 -11.53 13.31
#